data_AF-A0A956GZW1-F1
#
_entry.id   AF-A0A956GZW1-F1
#
_cell.length_a   1.000
_cell.length_b   1.000
_cell.length_c   1.000
_cell.angle_alpha   90.00
_cell.angle_beta   90.00
_cell.angle_gamma   90.00
#
_symmetry.space_group_name_H-M   'P 1'
#
loop_
_entity.id
_entity.type
_entity.pdbx_description
1 polymer ?
#
loop_
_entity_poly.entity_id
_entity_poly.type
_entity_poly.pdbx_seq_one_letter_code
_entity_poly.pdbx_strand_id
1 'polypeptide(L)'
;LRPTYIVRALGGGLYIVGVLIMIWNFFKTWQTRGELVDTEVEVPIRRDLSKPEGSSWHRRLEGAPLTFTLLTTAAVAAGGIFEIIPSMAIKTNVPTIAKVQPYTPLELEGRDIYISEGCVNCHSQMVRPFREETLRYGDYAKAGEFVYDHPFLWGSRRIGPDLLRVGGKYPDLWHYNHLVDPRSTSPRSLMPSYAHLAERPLDLSLARAKANVHGMFGAPYTEGEIGAAEALARMQADTIADGLVAQGAPDIRDRKMVALIAYLQRLGVDGRGAVVEGQPHVEAPAQGLPERLQP
;
A
#
# COMPACT_ATOMS: atom_id res chain seq x y z
N LEU A 1 25.42 1.77 -9.95
CA LEU A 1 25.17 0.31 -10.12
C LEU A 1 26.42 -0.54 -9.86
N ARG A 2 27.57 -0.31 -10.51
CA ARG A 2 28.78 -1.12 -10.26
C ARG A 2 29.28 -1.16 -8.80
N PRO A 3 29.28 -0.06 -8.02
CA PRO A 3 29.77 -0.09 -6.63
C PRO A 3 28.89 -0.92 -5.69
N THR A 4 27.57 -0.87 -5.89
CA THR A 4 26.59 -1.57 -5.05
C THR A 4 26.62 -3.08 -5.25
N TYR A 5 26.95 -3.56 -6.46
CA TYR A 5 27.13 -5.00 -6.71
C TYR A 5 28.41 -5.54 -6.06
N ILE A 6 29.48 -4.75 -6.00
CA ILE A 6 30.74 -5.14 -5.33
C ILE A 6 30.51 -5.31 -3.83
N VAL A 7 29.82 -4.37 -3.17
CA VAL A 7 29.49 -4.47 -1.74
C VAL A 7 28.62 -5.70 -1.46
N ARG A 8 27.65 -6.00 -2.34
CA ARG A 8 26.79 -7.18 -2.21
C ARG A 8 27.57 -8.49 -2.42
N ALA A 9 28.49 -8.53 -3.38
CA ALA A 9 29.34 -9.69 -3.64
C ALA A 9 30.30 -9.96 -2.48
N LEU A 10 30.92 -8.92 -1.91
CA LEU A 10 31.79 -9.03 -0.73
C LEU A 10 31.01 -9.50 0.50
N GLY A 11 29.84 -8.91 0.77
CA GLY A 11 28.98 -9.33 1.88
C GLY A 11 28.48 -10.76 1.75
N GLY A 12 28.03 -11.16 0.55
CA GLY A 12 27.63 -12.53 0.25
C GLY A 12 28.79 -13.52 0.36
N GLY A 13 29.99 -13.14 -0.09
CA GLY A 13 31.20 -13.94 0.02
C GLY A 13 31.59 -14.21 1.49
N LEU A 14 31.57 -13.19 2.33
CA LEU A 14 31.81 -13.33 3.78
C LEU A 14 30.82 -14.30 4.44
N TYR A 15 29.54 -14.23 4.07
CA TYR A 15 28.51 -15.15 4.58
C TYR A 15 28.79 -16.60 4.17
N ILE A 16 29.07 -16.84 2.89
CA ILE A 16 29.37 -18.20 2.38
C ILE A 16 30.61 -18.77 3.07
N VAL A 17 31.67 -17.97 3.21
CA VAL A 17 32.88 -18.39 3.93
C VAL A 17 32.58 -18.74 5.39
N GLY A 18 31.76 -17.92 6.08
CA GLY A 18 31.33 -18.20 7.45
C GLY A 18 30.58 -19.53 7.58
N VAL A 19 29.66 -19.82 6.65
CA VAL A 19 28.92 -21.09 6.62
C VAL A 19 29.86 -22.27 6.38
N LEU A 20 30.84 -22.14 5.47
CA LEU A 20 31.82 -23.18 5.21
C LEU A 20 32.70 -23.46 6.43
N ILE A 21 33.14 -22.42 7.15
CA ILE A 21 33.90 -22.56 8.41
C ILE A 21 33.05 -23.25 9.48
N MET A 22 31.78 -22.88 9.61
CA MET A 22 30.85 -23.51 10.56
C MET A 22 30.68 -25.00 10.26
N ILE A 23 30.44 -25.36 8.99
CA ILE A 23 30.31 -26.75 8.55
C ILE A 23 31.61 -27.51 8.83
N TRP A 24 32.76 -26.93 8.50
CA TRP A 24 34.06 -27.53 8.78
C TRP A 24 34.29 -27.76 10.28
N ASN A 25 34.00 -26.78 11.13
CA ASN A 25 34.10 -26.91 12.59
C ASN A 25 33.16 -27.98 13.13
N PHE A 26 31.92 -28.05 12.63
CA PHE A 26 30.97 -29.09 13.01
C PHE A 26 31.49 -30.49 12.66
N PHE A 27 31.97 -30.69 11.42
CA PHE A 27 32.54 -31.96 10.99
C PHE A 27 33.80 -32.33 11.76
N LYS A 28 34.70 -31.38 11.99
CA LYS A 28 35.91 -31.60 12.80
C LYS A 28 35.54 -32.00 14.22
N THR A 29 34.59 -31.29 14.84
CA THR A 29 34.10 -31.62 16.19
C THR A 29 33.46 -33.01 16.25
N TRP A 30 32.68 -33.38 15.24
CA TRP A 30 32.08 -34.72 15.14
C TRP A 30 33.11 -35.82 14.91
N GLN A 31 34.15 -35.58 14.11
CA GLN A 31 35.22 -36.55 13.85
C GLN A 31 36.20 -36.70 15.02
N THR A 32 36.44 -35.62 15.78
CA THR A 32 37.32 -35.62 16.96
C THR A 32 36.57 -35.85 18.26
N ARG A 33 35.27 -36.15 18.21
CA ARG A 33 34.54 -36.55 19.41
C ARG A 33 35.20 -37.84 19.94
N GLY A 34 35.42 -37.90 21.25
CA GLY A 34 35.84 -39.15 21.88
C GLY A 34 34.79 -40.24 21.72
N GLU A 35 35.14 -41.48 22.08
CA GLU A 35 34.12 -42.49 22.33
C GLU A 35 33.08 -41.94 23.31
N LEU A 36 31.80 -42.24 23.06
CA LEU A 36 30.74 -41.96 24.01
C LEU A 36 30.99 -42.89 25.20
N VAL A 37 31.82 -42.44 26.13
CA VAL A 37 31.99 -43.11 27.40
C VAL A 37 30.74 -42.75 28.19
N ASP A 38 29.85 -43.73 28.38
CA ASP A 38 28.81 -43.72 29.42
C ASP A 38 29.52 -43.78 30.77
N THR A 39 30.23 -42.71 31.08
CA THR A 39 30.77 -42.48 32.40
C THR A 39 29.61 -41.93 33.20
N GLU A 40 29.06 -42.74 34.11
CA GLU A 40 28.27 -42.22 35.22
C GLU A 40 29.22 -41.36 36.06
N VAL A 41 29.35 -40.10 35.66
CA VAL A 41 29.94 -39.08 36.50
C VAL A 41 28.91 -38.84 37.60
N GLU A 42 29.18 -39.36 38.80
CA GLU A 42 28.54 -38.85 40.00
C GLU A 42 28.95 -37.38 40.13
N VAL A 43 28.19 -36.52 39.47
CA VAL A 43 28.22 -35.10 39.77
C VAL A 43 27.72 -35.02 41.20
N PRO A 44 28.52 -34.57 42.17
CA PRO A 44 27.98 -34.24 43.46
C PRO A 44 26.98 -33.12 43.18
N ILE A 45 25.69 -33.48 43.11
CA ILE A 45 24.62 -32.50 43.15
C ILE A 45 24.81 -31.90 44.52
N ARG A 46 25.53 -30.78 44.61
CA ARG A 46 25.34 -29.88 45.73
C ARG A 46 23.86 -29.56 45.65
N ARG A 47 23.06 -30.27 46.44
CA ARG A 47 21.70 -29.87 46.79
C ARG A 47 21.71 -28.61 47.65
N ASP A 48 22.71 -27.75 47.47
CA ASP A 48 22.44 -26.34 47.62
C ASP A 48 21.72 -25.87 46.35
N LEU A 49 20.48 -26.35 46.21
CA LEU A 49 19.43 -25.57 45.55
C LEU A 49 19.06 -24.42 46.48
N SER A 50 20.04 -23.67 47.00
CA SER A 50 19.79 -22.33 47.48
C SER A 50 19.14 -21.64 46.29
N LYS A 51 17.85 -21.33 46.45
CA LYS A 51 17.04 -20.59 45.47
C LYS A 51 17.97 -19.56 44.85
N PRO A 52 18.14 -19.53 43.51
CA PRO A 52 19.08 -18.60 42.89
C PRO A 52 18.83 -17.24 43.51
N GLU A 53 19.86 -16.69 44.17
CA GLU A 53 19.73 -15.50 44.99
C GLU A 53 19.12 -14.40 44.11
N GLY A 54 17.90 -13.98 44.49
CA GLY A 54 17.03 -13.17 43.65
C GLY A 54 16.21 -13.99 42.65
N SER A 55 15.19 -14.72 43.12
CA SER A 55 14.11 -15.19 42.23
C SER A 55 13.32 -13.98 41.76
N SER A 56 13.84 -13.28 40.74
CA SER A 56 13.13 -12.16 40.15
C SER A 56 11.80 -12.66 39.60
N TRP A 57 10.76 -11.85 39.73
CA TRP A 57 9.40 -12.19 39.36
C TRP A 57 9.31 -12.66 37.88
N HIS A 58 10.14 -12.11 36.99
CA HIS A 58 10.20 -12.50 35.58
C HIS A 58 10.70 -13.94 35.38
N ARG A 59 11.66 -14.42 36.17
CA ARG A 59 12.19 -15.80 36.05
C ARG A 59 11.13 -16.86 36.37
N ARG A 60 10.18 -16.54 37.25
CA ARG A 60 9.04 -17.43 37.54
C ARG A 60 8.05 -17.49 36.38
N LEU A 61 7.87 -16.39 35.64
CA LEU A 61 7.04 -16.34 34.44
C LEU A 61 7.72 -17.02 33.26
N GLU A 62 9.01 -16.76 33.04
CA GLU A 62 9.83 -17.38 31.99
C GLU A 62 9.93 -18.91 32.16
N GLY A 63 9.93 -19.39 33.41
CA GLY A 63 9.92 -20.82 33.74
C GLY A 63 8.55 -21.50 33.59
N ALA A 64 7.48 -20.77 33.28
CA ALA A 64 6.12 -21.29 33.11
C ALA A 64 5.62 -21.06 31.66
N PRO A 65 6.00 -21.92 30.70
CA PRO A 65 5.75 -21.69 29.27
C PRO A 65 4.29 -21.41 28.91
N LEU A 66 3.34 -22.11 29.55
CA LEU A 66 1.91 -21.90 29.30
C LEU A 66 1.44 -20.54 29.79
N THR A 67 1.81 -20.17 31.03
CA THR A 67 1.45 -18.86 31.61
C THR A 67 2.06 -17.72 30.82
N PHE A 68 3.33 -17.83 30.45
CA PHE A 68 4.01 -16.83 29.63
C PHE A 68 3.31 -16.65 28.27
N THR A 69 3.01 -17.75 27.58
CA THR A 69 2.28 -17.72 26.30
C THR A 69 0.93 -17.02 26.43
N LEU A 70 0.13 -17.38 27.45
CA LEU A 70 -1.18 -16.76 27.66
C LEU A 70 -1.09 -15.25 27.93
N LEU A 71 -0.12 -14.83 28.75
CA LEU A 71 0.09 -13.42 29.06
C LEU A 71 0.57 -12.63 27.84
N THR A 72 1.49 -13.20 27.04
CA THR A 72 1.94 -12.56 25.79
C THR A 72 0.82 -12.45 24.77
N THR A 73 0.03 -13.52 24.59
CA THR A 73 -1.14 -13.48 23.70
C THR A 73 -2.15 -12.42 24.16
N ALA A 74 -2.44 -12.35 25.46
CA ALA A 74 -3.33 -11.34 26.02
C ALA A 74 -2.79 -9.91 25.79
N ALA A 75 -1.48 -9.69 25.97
CA ALA A 75 -0.85 -8.39 25.74
C ALA A 75 -0.94 -7.95 24.25
N VAL A 76 -0.67 -8.86 23.31
CA VAL A 76 -0.80 -8.58 21.87
C VAL A 76 -2.26 -8.35 21.48
N ALA A 77 -3.17 -9.18 21.98
CA ALA A 77 -4.61 -9.07 21.71
C ALA A 77 -5.18 -7.75 22.25
N ALA A 78 -4.72 -7.28 23.42
CA ALA A 78 -5.13 -6.01 23.97
C ALA A 78 -4.83 -4.85 23.01
N GLY A 79 -3.61 -4.80 22.43
CA GLY A 79 -3.25 -3.79 21.44
C GLY A 79 -4.21 -3.78 20.23
N GLY A 80 -4.44 -4.95 19.63
CA GLY A 80 -5.37 -5.09 18.51
C GLY A 80 -6.82 -4.70 18.86
N ILE A 81 -7.29 -5.07 20.06
CA ILE A 81 -8.63 -4.72 20.55
C ILE A 81 -8.78 -3.20 20.66
N PHE A 82 -7.82 -2.51 21.28
CA PHE A 82 -7.92 -1.07 21.51
C PHE A 82 -7.68 -0.23 20.26
N GLU A 83 -6.92 -0.72 19.29
CA GLU A 83 -6.67 0.00 18.04
C GLU A 83 -7.76 -0.25 16.97
N ILE A 84 -8.16 -1.51 16.76
CA ILE A 84 -9.01 -1.90 15.62
C ILE A 84 -10.50 -1.79 15.96
N ILE A 85 -10.92 -2.21 17.16
CA ILE A 85 -12.36 -2.29 17.47
C ILE A 85 -13.00 -0.89 17.51
N PRO A 86 -12.43 0.12 18.18
CA PRO A 86 -13.04 1.46 18.19
C PRO A 86 -13.13 2.10 16.80
N SER A 87 -12.15 1.86 15.91
CA SER A 87 -12.19 2.41 14.55
C SER A 87 -13.28 1.79 13.69
N MET A 88 -13.58 0.50 13.87
CA MET A 88 -14.63 -0.21 13.11
C MET A 88 -16.03 -0.07 13.72
N ALA A 89 -16.15 -0.04 15.04
CA ALA A 89 -17.44 -0.09 15.73
C ALA A 89 -18.12 1.28 15.83
N ILE A 90 -17.36 2.37 15.88
CA ILE A 90 -17.87 3.73 16.07
C ILE A 90 -18.05 4.38 14.70
N LYS A 91 -19.26 4.33 14.15
CA LYS A 91 -19.55 4.85 12.80
C LYS A 91 -19.24 6.34 12.63
N THR A 92 -19.32 7.13 13.70
CA THR A 92 -18.93 8.56 13.67
C THR A 92 -17.43 8.78 13.46
N ASN A 93 -16.60 7.75 13.63
CA ASN A 93 -15.16 7.81 13.35
C ASN A 93 -14.84 7.66 11.86
N VAL A 94 -15.81 7.29 11.03
CA VAL A 94 -15.68 7.26 9.57
C VAL A 94 -16.34 8.52 9.01
N PRO A 95 -15.62 9.65 8.94
CA PRO A 95 -16.19 10.86 8.37
C PRO A 95 -16.50 10.59 6.90
N THR A 96 -17.76 10.63 6.51
CA THR A 96 -18.14 10.56 5.11
C THR A 96 -18.14 11.96 4.51
N ILE A 97 -17.72 12.06 3.26
CA ILE A 97 -17.85 13.30 2.50
C ILE A 97 -19.02 13.07 1.55
N ALA A 98 -20.11 13.81 1.70
CA ALA A 98 -21.34 13.61 0.91
C ALA A 98 -21.11 13.64 -0.61
N LYS A 99 -20.07 14.36 -1.07
CA LYS A 99 -19.70 14.46 -2.48
C LYS A 99 -18.99 13.21 -3.02
N VAL A 100 -18.38 12.39 -2.17
CA VAL A 100 -17.61 11.21 -2.60
C VAL A 100 -18.58 10.12 -3.08
N GLN A 101 -18.50 9.81 -4.36
CA GLN A 101 -19.27 8.75 -5.02
C GLN A 101 -18.46 7.45 -5.12
N PRO A 102 -19.10 6.28 -5.14
CA PRO A 102 -18.41 5.04 -5.44
C PRO A 102 -17.81 5.08 -6.86
N TYR A 103 -16.78 4.26 -7.12
CA TYR A 103 -16.14 4.18 -8.42
C TYR A 103 -17.11 3.69 -9.49
N THR A 104 -16.97 4.14 -10.73
CA THR A 104 -17.69 3.50 -11.83
C THR A 104 -17.15 2.07 -12.06
N PRO A 105 -17.90 1.19 -12.74
CA PRO A 105 -17.41 -0.14 -13.07
C PRO A 105 -16.08 -0.15 -13.86
N LEU A 106 -15.86 0.82 -14.76
CA LEU A 106 -14.58 0.94 -15.48
C LEU A 106 -13.44 1.42 -14.57
N GLU A 107 -13.73 2.35 -13.66
CA GLU A 107 -12.75 2.82 -12.67
C GLU A 107 -12.35 1.72 -11.69
N LEU A 108 -13.28 0.83 -11.30
CA LEU A 108 -12.97 -0.37 -10.51
C LEU A 108 -11.99 -1.29 -11.25
N GLU A 109 -12.21 -1.53 -12.54
CA GLU A 109 -11.27 -2.32 -13.35
C GLU A 109 -9.91 -1.62 -13.47
N GLY A 110 -9.90 -0.30 -13.68
CA GLY A 110 -8.68 0.50 -13.73
C GLY A 110 -7.89 0.46 -12.44
N ARG A 111 -8.60 0.46 -11.31
CA ARG A 111 -8.03 0.33 -9.96
C ARG A 111 -7.41 -1.05 -9.74
N ASP A 112 -8.08 -2.12 -10.16
CA ASP A 112 -7.51 -3.47 -10.08
C ASP A 112 -6.26 -3.61 -10.96
N ILE A 113 -6.26 -2.96 -12.13
CA ILE A 113 -5.06 -2.86 -12.98
C ILE A 113 -3.95 -2.12 -12.24
N TYR A 114 -4.24 -0.96 -11.63
CA TYR A 114 -3.28 -0.20 -10.82
C TYR A 114 -2.64 -1.03 -9.70
N ILE A 115 -3.44 -1.88 -9.05
CA ILE A 115 -2.98 -2.83 -8.02
C ILE A 115 -2.09 -3.91 -8.64
N SER A 116 -2.56 -4.57 -9.72
CA SER A 116 -1.86 -5.70 -10.35
C SER A 116 -0.51 -5.30 -10.97
N GLU A 117 -0.41 -4.06 -11.46
CA GLU A 117 0.80 -3.47 -12.04
C GLU A 117 1.75 -2.91 -10.96
N GLY A 118 1.34 -2.95 -9.68
CA GLY A 118 2.17 -2.58 -8.55
C GLY A 118 2.46 -1.09 -8.44
N CYS A 119 1.60 -0.23 -9.02
CA CYS A 119 1.79 1.22 -9.04
C CYS A 119 1.92 1.81 -7.62
N VAL A 120 1.20 1.23 -6.65
CA VAL A 120 1.24 1.59 -5.21
C VAL A 120 2.64 1.50 -4.57
N ASN A 121 3.55 0.71 -5.15
CA ASN A 121 4.93 0.59 -4.65
C ASN A 121 5.79 1.83 -4.97
N CYS A 122 5.37 2.62 -5.98
CA CYS A 122 6.08 3.82 -6.41
C CYS A 122 5.30 5.10 -6.12
N HIS A 123 3.97 5.02 -6.08
CA HIS A 123 3.06 6.15 -5.97
C HIS A 123 2.17 5.99 -4.74
N SER A 124 2.18 7.00 -3.89
CA SER A 124 1.22 7.13 -2.81
C SER A 124 -0.06 7.80 -3.29
N GLN A 125 -1.13 7.60 -2.54
CA GLN A 125 -2.42 8.28 -2.71
C GLN A 125 -2.86 8.87 -1.37
N MET A 126 -1.95 9.59 -0.70
CA MET A 126 -2.19 10.18 0.61
C MET A 126 -1.33 11.43 0.77
N VAL A 127 -1.88 12.57 0.37
CA VAL A 127 -1.26 13.88 0.60
C VAL A 127 -1.31 14.20 2.09
N ARG A 128 -0.15 14.39 2.71
CA ARG A 128 -0.04 14.69 4.15
C ARG A 128 -0.39 16.15 4.43
N PRO A 129 -0.86 16.50 5.65
CA PRO A 129 -1.26 17.86 6.02
C PRO A 129 -0.04 18.75 6.33
N PHE A 130 0.93 18.79 5.41
CA PHE A 130 2.06 19.70 5.45
C PHE A 130 1.94 20.72 4.32
N ARG A 131 2.25 21.98 4.62
CA ARG A 131 2.17 23.07 3.63
C ARG A 131 2.92 22.76 2.33
N GLU A 132 4.11 22.17 2.43
CA GLU A 132 4.93 21.78 1.28
C GLU A 132 4.29 20.69 0.40
N GLU A 133 3.56 19.75 1.01
CA GLU A 133 2.82 18.75 0.25
C GLU A 133 1.59 19.35 -0.39
N THR A 134 0.88 20.21 0.35
CA THR A 134 -0.31 20.86 -0.16
C THR A 134 -0.01 21.75 -1.35
N LEU A 135 1.10 22.50 -1.32
CA LEU A 135 1.55 23.31 -2.46
C LEU A 135 1.95 22.46 -3.67
N ARG A 136 2.46 21.24 -3.44
CA ARG A 136 2.94 20.37 -4.53
C ARG A 136 1.82 19.55 -5.17
N TYR A 137 0.95 18.97 -4.35
CA TYR A 137 -0.04 17.98 -4.78
C TYR A 137 -1.48 18.49 -4.70
N GLY A 138 -1.75 19.56 -3.95
CA GLY A 138 -3.10 20.06 -3.69
C GLY A 138 -3.59 19.69 -2.29
N ASP A 139 -4.89 19.81 -2.05
CA ASP A 139 -5.46 19.65 -0.71
C ASP A 139 -5.08 18.30 -0.05
N TYR A 140 -4.87 18.32 1.27
CA TYR A 140 -4.47 17.14 2.03
C TYR A 140 -5.55 16.06 1.99
N ALA A 141 -5.15 14.81 2.21
CA ALA A 141 -6.04 13.66 2.17
C ALA A 141 -6.98 13.66 3.38
N LYS A 142 -8.28 13.45 3.14
CA LYS A 142 -9.29 13.26 4.20
C LYS A 142 -9.70 11.81 4.26
N ALA A 143 -9.94 11.29 5.47
CA ALA A 143 -10.33 9.89 5.67
C ALA A 143 -11.59 9.52 4.85
N GLY A 144 -12.53 10.45 4.69
CA GLY A 144 -13.77 10.27 3.93
C GLY A 144 -13.60 10.02 2.44
N GLU A 145 -12.43 10.30 1.88
CA GLU A 145 -12.15 10.05 0.45
C GLU A 145 -11.84 8.58 0.16
N PHE A 146 -11.48 7.80 1.19
CA PHE A 146 -11.07 6.41 1.07
C PHE A 146 -12.18 5.43 1.50
N VAL A 147 -13.40 5.91 1.76
CA VAL A 147 -14.48 5.09 2.34
C VAL A 147 -14.86 3.91 1.44
N TYR A 148 -14.72 4.04 0.12
CA TYR A 148 -15.01 2.98 -0.84
C TYR A 148 -13.75 2.22 -1.33
N ASP A 149 -12.58 2.51 -0.76
CA ASP A 149 -11.32 1.89 -1.16
C ASP A 149 -11.11 0.55 -0.46
N HIS A 150 -11.41 -0.53 -1.18
CA HIS A 150 -11.15 -1.89 -0.72
C HIS A 150 -10.17 -2.61 -1.66
N PRO A 151 -8.91 -2.88 -1.26
CA PRO A 151 -8.20 -2.39 -0.07
C PRO A 151 -7.67 -0.96 -0.25
N PHE A 152 -7.37 -0.22 0.81
CA PHE A 152 -6.79 1.12 0.71
C PHE A 152 -5.48 1.17 -0.11
N LEU A 153 -5.24 2.27 -0.83
CA LEU A 153 -4.05 2.45 -1.69
C LEU A 153 -3.18 3.67 -1.32
N TRP A 154 -3.15 4.02 -0.03
CA TRP A 154 -2.41 5.18 0.49
C TRP A 154 -0.92 5.19 0.11
N GLY A 155 -0.33 4.01 -0.07
CA GLY A 155 1.09 3.82 -0.38
C GLY A 155 1.99 4.01 0.84
N SER A 156 3.17 3.38 0.81
CA SER A 156 4.16 3.45 1.89
C SER A 156 5.49 4.07 1.46
N ARG A 157 5.65 4.32 0.15
CA ARG A 157 6.87 4.82 -0.47
C ARG A 157 6.53 5.73 -1.65
N ARG A 158 7.39 6.72 -1.90
CA ARG A 158 7.31 7.63 -3.06
C ARG A 158 8.60 7.57 -3.87
N ILE A 159 8.57 6.83 -4.98
CA ILE A 159 9.59 6.92 -6.03
C ILE A 159 9.09 7.90 -7.11
N GLY A 160 7.80 7.80 -7.44
CA GLY A 160 7.07 8.80 -8.20
C GLY A 160 6.29 9.78 -7.31
N PRO A 161 5.64 10.78 -7.92
CA PRO A 161 4.77 11.73 -7.21
C PRO A 161 3.56 11.07 -6.54
N ASP A 162 2.96 11.74 -5.56
CA ASP A 162 1.64 11.35 -5.03
C ASP A 162 0.56 11.55 -6.11
N LEU A 163 -0.36 10.59 -6.24
CA LEU A 163 -1.39 10.56 -7.27
C LEU A 163 -2.79 10.92 -6.77
N LEU A 164 -3.00 11.14 -5.46
CA LEU A 164 -4.34 11.36 -4.90
C LEU A 164 -5.10 12.47 -5.63
N ARG A 165 -4.41 13.50 -6.12
CA ARG A 165 -5.02 14.69 -6.73
C ARG A 165 -4.79 14.79 -8.25
N VAL A 166 -4.42 13.69 -8.92
CA VAL A 166 -4.08 13.72 -10.35
C VAL A 166 -5.29 13.89 -11.27
N GLY A 167 -6.51 13.56 -10.80
CA GLY A 167 -7.72 13.61 -11.64
C GLY A 167 -7.97 14.99 -12.25
N GLY A 168 -8.10 15.07 -13.58
CA GLY A 168 -8.27 16.32 -14.31
C GLY A 168 -7.07 17.27 -14.28
N LYS A 169 -5.92 16.85 -13.74
CA LYS A 169 -4.66 17.64 -13.80
C LYS A 169 -4.00 17.53 -15.18
N TYR A 170 -4.12 16.37 -15.81
CA TYR A 170 -3.58 16.08 -17.13
C TYR A 170 -4.69 15.51 -18.03
N PRO A 171 -4.69 15.78 -19.34
CA PRO A 171 -5.66 15.19 -20.26
C PRO A 171 -5.39 13.69 -20.44
N ASP A 172 -6.40 12.93 -20.89
CA ASP A 172 -6.30 11.49 -21.14
C ASP A 172 -5.14 11.15 -22.07
N LEU A 173 -4.90 11.97 -23.09
CA LEU A 173 -3.77 11.81 -24.01
C LEU A 173 -2.42 11.87 -23.29
N TRP A 174 -2.28 12.76 -22.32
CA TRP A 174 -1.06 12.83 -21.51
C TRP A 174 -0.89 11.58 -20.69
N HIS A 175 -1.97 11.05 -20.07
CA HIS A 175 -1.92 9.79 -19.34
C HIS A 175 -1.54 8.63 -20.24
N TYR A 176 -2.15 8.53 -21.43
CA TYR A 176 -1.79 7.52 -22.44
C TYR A 176 -0.30 7.59 -22.80
N ASN A 177 0.18 8.76 -23.23
CA ASN A 177 1.58 8.94 -23.62
C ASN A 177 2.53 8.69 -22.44
N HIS A 178 2.18 9.16 -21.24
CA HIS A 178 2.98 8.94 -20.04
C HIS A 178 2.99 7.49 -19.61
N LEU A 179 1.95 6.69 -19.84
CA LEU A 179 1.95 5.27 -19.48
C LEU A 179 2.68 4.43 -20.53
N VAL A 180 2.54 4.75 -21.83
CA VAL A 180 3.25 4.10 -22.93
C VAL A 180 4.75 4.38 -22.84
N ASP A 181 5.14 5.65 -22.75
CA ASP A 181 6.52 6.04 -22.49
C ASP A 181 6.59 7.21 -21.50
N PRO A 182 6.79 6.91 -20.20
CA PRO A 182 6.96 7.96 -19.20
C PRO A 182 8.08 8.98 -19.45
N ARG A 183 9.09 8.65 -20.28
CA ARG A 183 10.18 9.58 -20.62
C ARG A 183 9.77 10.61 -21.67
N SER A 184 8.75 10.32 -22.48
CA SER A 184 8.22 11.24 -23.49
C SER A 184 7.61 12.50 -22.86
N THR A 185 6.93 12.35 -21.72
CA THR A 185 6.28 13.47 -21.02
C THR A 185 7.06 13.95 -19.80
N SER A 186 7.89 13.10 -19.20
CA SER A 186 8.74 13.42 -18.04
C SER A 186 10.19 13.00 -18.31
N PRO A 187 11.03 13.89 -18.85
CA PRO A 187 12.43 13.59 -19.13
C PRO A 187 13.15 13.08 -17.88
N ARG A 188 13.85 11.94 -17.99
CA ARG A 188 14.51 11.22 -16.88
C ARG A 188 13.57 10.53 -15.89
N SER A 189 12.33 10.24 -16.27
CA SER A 189 11.45 9.39 -15.47
C SER A 189 12.08 8.01 -15.22
N LEU A 190 11.99 7.53 -13.98
CA LEU A 190 12.40 6.18 -13.57
C LEU A 190 11.23 5.18 -13.67
N MET A 191 10.03 5.66 -14.00
CA MET A 191 8.84 4.81 -14.09
C MET A 191 9.01 3.79 -15.23
N PRO A 192 8.64 2.51 -15.04
CA PRO A 192 8.60 1.53 -16.13
C PRO A 192 7.63 1.96 -17.24
N SER A 193 7.83 1.46 -18.46
CA SER A 193 6.81 1.57 -19.52
C SER A 193 5.70 0.56 -19.25
N TYR A 194 4.46 0.98 -19.48
CA TYR A 194 3.25 0.15 -19.41
C TYR A 194 2.56 0.03 -20.78
N ALA A 195 3.34 0.12 -21.88
CA ALA A 195 2.82 0.04 -23.24
C ALA A 195 1.99 -1.24 -23.49
N HIS A 196 2.30 -2.35 -22.80
CA HIS A 196 1.54 -3.60 -22.90
C HIS A 196 0.05 -3.43 -22.52
N LEU A 197 -0.31 -2.47 -21.67
CA LEU A 197 -1.70 -2.20 -21.32
C LEU A 197 -2.52 -1.64 -22.50
N ALA A 198 -1.86 -1.02 -23.49
CA ALA A 198 -2.50 -0.54 -24.71
C ALA A 198 -2.77 -1.69 -25.70
N GLU A 199 -2.16 -2.86 -25.51
CA GLU A 199 -2.33 -4.04 -26.37
C GLU A 199 -3.24 -5.08 -25.72
N ARG A 200 -3.15 -5.25 -24.40
CA ARG A 200 -3.90 -6.26 -23.66
C ARG A 200 -5.41 -5.97 -23.65
N PRO A 201 -6.25 -6.97 -23.94
CA PRO A 201 -7.70 -6.78 -23.94
C PRO A 201 -8.23 -6.49 -22.54
N LEU A 202 -9.23 -5.63 -22.46
CA LEU A 202 -10.03 -5.38 -21.28
C LEU A 202 -11.10 -6.46 -21.15
N ASP A 203 -11.15 -7.12 -19.99
CA ASP A 203 -12.18 -8.11 -19.66
C ASP A 203 -13.14 -7.50 -18.65
N LEU A 204 -14.42 -7.38 -19.03
CA LEU A 204 -15.48 -6.80 -18.21
C LEU A 204 -16.46 -7.86 -17.69
N SER A 205 -16.17 -9.15 -17.89
CA SER A 205 -17.07 -10.25 -17.48
C SER A 205 -17.36 -10.26 -15.98
N LEU A 206 -16.44 -9.73 -15.17
CA LEU A 206 -16.57 -9.63 -13.72
C LEU A 206 -17.06 -8.26 -13.21
N ALA A 207 -17.32 -7.29 -14.10
CA ALA A 207 -17.69 -5.92 -13.69
C ALA A 207 -18.91 -5.91 -12.75
N ARG A 208 -19.95 -6.69 -13.08
CA ARG A 208 -21.14 -6.86 -12.23
C ARG A 208 -20.80 -7.48 -10.88
N ALA A 209 -19.99 -8.54 -10.87
CA ALA A 209 -19.63 -9.22 -9.64
C ALA A 209 -18.83 -8.29 -8.70
N LYS A 210 -17.91 -7.49 -9.26
CA LYS A 210 -17.12 -6.51 -8.51
C LYS A 210 -17.99 -5.40 -7.92
N ALA A 211 -18.88 -4.81 -8.72
CA ALA A 211 -19.82 -3.79 -8.25
C ALA A 211 -20.69 -4.34 -7.09
N ASN A 212 -21.19 -5.57 -7.23
CA ASN A 212 -21.95 -6.24 -6.17
C ASN A 212 -21.15 -6.44 -4.88
N VAL A 213 -19.89 -6.90 -4.98
CA VAL A 213 -19.00 -7.08 -3.81
C VAL A 213 -18.71 -5.76 -3.13
N HIS A 214 -18.43 -4.69 -3.88
CA HIS A 214 -18.28 -3.35 -3.29
C HIS A 214 -19.58 -2.86 -2.64
N GLY A 215 -20.74 -3.21 -3.22
CA GLY A 215 -22.05 -2.98 -2.61
C GLY A 215 -22.18 -3.65 -1.24
N MET A 216 -21.72 -4.90 -1.12
CA MET A 216 -21.68 -5.62 0.17
C MET A 216 -20.78 -4.93 1.21
N PHE A 217 -19.73 -4.24 0.77
CA PHE A 217 -18.86 -3.45 1.64
C PHE A 217 -19.39 -2.03 1.94
N GLY A 218 -20.58 -1.68 1.46
CA GLY A 218 -21.27 -0.42 1.78
C GLY A 218 -21.18 0.66 0.70
N ALA A 219 -20.67 0.35 -0.50
CA ALA A 219 -20.77 1.26 -1.63
C ALA A 219 -22.25 1.37 -2.10
N PRO A 220 -22.81 2.57 -2.26
CA PRO A 220 -24.24 2.74 -2.53
C PRO A 220 -24.60 2.53 -4.02
N TYR A 221 -24.24 1.40 -4.61
CA TYR A 221 -24.69 1.06 -5.97
C TYR A 221 -26.16 0.65 -5.97
N THR A 222 -26.90 1.11 -6.98
CA THR A 222 -28.25 0.64 -7.25
C THR A 222 -28.23 -0.72 -7.97
N GLU A 223 -29.30 -1.51 -7.80
CA GLU A 223 -29.48 -2.77 -8.55
C GLU A 223 -29.41 -2.57 -10.07
N GLY A 224 -29.87 -1.41 -10.56
CA GLY A 224 -29.77 -1.01 -11.96
C GLY A 224 -28.32 -0.83 -12.42
N GLU A 225 -27.50 -0.15 -11.62
CA GLU A 225 -26.07 0.04 -11.90
C GLU A 225 -25.30 -1.28 -11.84
N ILE A 226 -25.60 -2.14 -10.88
CA ILE A 226 -25.00 -3.48 -10.79
C ILE A 226 -25.40 -4.32 -12.00
N GLY A 227 -26.68 -4.32 -12.38
CA GLY A 227 -27.19 -5.04 -13.54
C GLY A 227 -26.60 -4.54 -14.87
N ALA A 228 -26.37 -3.23 -14.99
CA ALA A 228 -25.84 -2.59 -16.19
C ALA A 228 -24.31 -2.35 -16.13
N ALA A 229 -23.59 -2.92 -15.17
CA ALA A 229 -22.20 -2.58 -14.87
C ALA A 229 -21.26 -2.68 -16.10
N GLU A 230 -21.39 -3.74 -16.89
CA GLU A 230 -20.60 -3.91 -18.11
C GLU A 230 -20.92 -2.83 -19.16
N ALA A 231 -22.21 -2.54 -19.38
CA ALA A 231 -22.64 -1.52 -20.33
C ALA A 231 -22.16 -0.12 -19.90
N LEU A 232 -22.26 0.20 -18.60
CA LEU A 232 -21.74 1.45 -18.03
C LEU A 232 -20.22 1.56 -18.21
N ALA A 233 -19.47 0.47 -17.98
CA ALA A 233 -18.04 0.46 -18.22
C ALA A 233 -17.69 0.71 -19.70
N ARG A 234 -18.41 0.06 -20.63
CA ARG A 234 -18.20 0.23 -22.07
C ARG A 234 -18.50 1.66 -22.53
N MET A 235 -19.61 2.26 -22.09
CA MET A 235 -19.95 3.64 -22.43
C MET A 235 -18.88 4.64 -21.96
N GLN A 236 -18.34 4.46 -20.76
CA GLN A 236 -17.25 5.29 -20.26
C GLN A 236 -15.96 5.06 -21.06
N ALA A 237 -15.65 3.81 -21.41
CA ALA A 237 -14.47 3.46 -22.20
C ALA A 237 -14.55 4.06 -23.61
N ASP A 238 -15.71 3.99 -24.27
CA ASP A 238 -15.96 4.62 -25.57
C ASP A 238 -15.73 6.13 -25.50
N THR A 239 -16.26 6.80 -24.47
CA THR A 239 -16.09 8.25 -24.29
C THR A 239 -14.62 8.65 -24.19
N ILE A 240 -13.83 7.92 -23.39
CA ILE A 240 -12.39 8.18 -23.22
C ILE A 240 -11.63 7.87 -24.53
N ALA A 241 -11.93 6.72 -25.16
CA ALA A 241 -11.27 6.29 -26.37
C ALA A 241 -11.55 7.23 -27.55
N ASP A 242 -12.78 7.69 -27.72
CA ASP A 242 -13.15 8.65 -28.77
C ASP A 242 -12.41 9.98 -28.56
N GLY A 243 -12.27 10.44 -27.31
CA GLY A 243 -11.46 11.61 -26.97
C GLY A 243 -9.97 11.45 -27.28
N LEU A 244 -9.42 10.25 -27.09
CA LEU A 244 -8.04 9.91 -27.43
C LEU A 244 -7.83 9.85 -28.94
N VAL A 245 -8.73 9.18 -29.68
CA VAL A 245 -8.68 9.07 -31.14
C VAL A 245 -8.81 10.43 -31.80
N ALA A 246 -9.68 11.32 -31.31
CA ALA A 246 -9.81 12.68 -31.78
C ALA A 246 -8.50 13.50 -31.64
N GLN A 247 -7.64 13.12 -30.69
CA GLN A 247 -6.33 13.74 -30.47
C GLN A 247 -5.17 12.97 -31.15
N GLY A 248 -5.47 11.97 -31.97
CA GLY A 248 -4.49 11.21 -32.75
C GLY A 248 -3.84 10.02 -32.02
N ALA A 249 -4.35 9.61 -30.86
CA ALA A 249 -3.92 8.37 -30.23
C ALA A 249 -4.61 7.14 -30.85
N PRO A 250 -4.03 5.93 -30.73
CA PRO A 250 -4.69 4.69 -31.15
C PRO A 250 -6.01 4.44 -30.40
N ASP A 251 -6.93 3.74 -31.06
CA ASP A 251 -8.17 3.29 -30.42
C ASP A 251 -7.87 2.20 -29.39
N ILE A 252 -8.18 2.51 -28.12
CA ILE A 252 -7.94 1.65 -26.97
C ILE A 252 -9.22 1.28 -26.21
N ARG A 253 -10.41 1.45 -26.81
CA ARG A 253 -11.70 1.22 -26.12
C ARG A 253 -11.82 -0.15 -25.46
N ASP A 254 -11.23 -1.18 -26.07
CA ASP A 254 -11.21 -2.56 -25.58
C ASP A 254 -9.89 -2.96 -24.91
N ARG A 255 -9.08 -2.00 -24.45
CA ARG A 255 -7.74 -2.25 -23.90
C ARG A 255 -7.66 -1.86 -22.44
N LYS A 256 -6.85 -2.59 -21.65
CA LYS A 256 -6.67 -2.31 -20.22
C LYS A 256 -6.26 -0.87 -19.91
N MET A 257 -5.53 -0.24 -20.82
CA MET A 257 -5.09 1.16 -20.68
C MET A 257 -6.26 2.13 -20.44
N VAL A 258 -7.40 1.96 -21.12
CA VAL A 258 -8.55 2.88 -20.99
C VAL A 258 -9.13 2.87 -19.57
N ALA A 259 -9.19 1.68 -18.96
CA ALA A 259 -9.67 1.52 -17.59
C ALA A 259 -8.72 2.18 -16.60
N LEU A 260 -7.40 1.99 -16.75
CA LEU A 260 -6.41 2.64 -15.89
C LEU A 260 -6.48 4.17 -16.00
N ILE A 261 -6.67 4.72 -17.20
CA ILE A 261 -6.86 6.17 -17.40
C ILE A 261 -8.12 6.64 -16.67
N ALA A 262 -9.25 5.92 -16.81
CA ALA A 262 -10.49 6.25 -16.11
C ALA A 262 -10.28 6.33 -14.59
N TYR A 263 -9.61 5.33 -14.01
CA TYR A 263 -9.28 5.34 -12.58
C TYR A 263 -8.39 6.53 -12.18
N LEU A 264 -7.33 6.82 -12.94
CA LEU A 264 -6.45 7.96 -12.64
C LEU A 264 -7.19 9.31 -12.73
N GLN A 265 -8.09 9.45 -13.70
CA GLN A 265 -8.90 10.66 -13.84
C GLN A 265 -9.89 10.87 -12.69
N ARG A 266 -10.31 9.79 -12.04
CA ARG A 266 -11.21 9.82 -10.89
C ARG A 266 -10.54 10.30 -9.59
N LEU A 267 -9.21 10.15 -9.48
CA LEU A 267 -8.48 10.34 -8.22
C LEU A 267 -8.60 11.77 -7.67
N GLY A 268 -9.20 11.85 -6.47
CA GLY A 268 -9.31 13.06 -5.66
C GLY A 268 -10.19 14.16 -6.23
N VAL A 269 -10.96 13.88 -7.29
CA VAL A 269 -11.91 14.83 -7.90
C VAL A 269 -13.00 15.21 -6.89
N ASP A 270 -13.58 14.23 -6.21
CA ASP A 270 -14.69 14.45 -5.27
C ASP A 270 -14.24 15.16 -3.99
N GLY A 271 -13.02 14.88 -3.51
CA GLY A 271 -12.46 15.46 -2.30
C GLY A 271 -11.96 16.91 -2.44
N ARG A 272 -11.83 17.42 -3.68
CA ARG A 272 -11.38 18.81 -3.94
C ARG A 272 -12.34 19.82 -3.31
N GLY A 273 -11.81 20.62 -2.39
CA GLY A 273 -12.57 21.66 -1.69
C GLY A 273 -13.65 21.13 -0.75
N ALA A 274 -13.69 19.81 -0.50
CA ALA A 274 -14.69 19.20 0.37
C ALA A 274 -14.45 19.62 1.83
N VAL A 275 -15.50 20.10 2.49
CA VAL A 275 -15.50 20.31 3.93
C VAL A 275 -15.80 18.98 4.60
N VAL A 276 -14.98 18.57 5.57
CA VAL A 276 -15.32 17.42 6.42
C VAL A 276 -16.33 17.92 7.45
N GLU A 277 -17.55 17.38 7.41
CA GLU A 277 -18.57 17.70 8.42
C GLU A 277 -18.02 17.39 9.83
N GLY A 278 -18.02 18.40 10.71
CA GLY A 278 -17.61 18.24 12.11
C GLY A 278 -16.12 18.39 12.44
N GLN A 279 -15.25 18.72 11.47
CA GLN A 279 -13.86 19.12 11.78
C GLN A 279 -13.66 20.63 11.65
N PRO A 280 -12.93 21.29 12.58
CA PRO A 280 -12.65 22.70 12.46
C PRO A 280 -11.87 22.94 11.16
N HIS A 281 -12.38 23.88 10.35
CA HIS A 281 -11.65 24.39 9.20
C HIS A 281 -10.33 25.00 9.66
N VAL A 282 -9.24 24.25 9.52
CA VAL A 282 -7.92 24.86 9.53
C VAL A 282 -7.78 25.52 8.17
N GLU A 283 -8.14 26.80 8.09
CA GLU A 283 -7.82 27.63 6.93
C GLU A 283 -6.32 27.46 6.64
N ALA A 284 -5.99 27.08 5.40
CA ALA A 284 -4.62 27.17 4.95
C ALA A 284 -4.15 28.62 5.22
N PRO A 285 -3.01 28.83 5.90
CA PRO A 285 -2.57 30.16 6.23
C PRO A 285 -2.53 30.98 4.94
N ALA A 286 -3.24 32.11 4.96
CA ALA A 286 -3.34 33.05 3.85
C ALA A 286 -1.97 33.20 3.18
N GLN A 287 -1.96 33.18 1.84
CA GLN A 287 -0.76 33.28 1.03
C GLN A 287 0.02 34.56 1.36
N GLY A 288 0.95 34.45 2.31
CA GLY A 288 1.86 35.50 2.72
C GLY A 288 2.95 34.86 3.56
N LEU A 289 4.16 34.78 3.02
CA LEU A 289 5.34 34.47 3.82
C LEU A 289 5.45 35.55 4.91
N PRO A 290 5.61 35.21 6.20
CA PRO A 290 5.94 36.20 7.20
C PRO A 290 7.20 36.96 6.75
N GLU A 291 7.18 38.28 6.90
CA GLU A 291 8.16 39.25 6.37
C GLU A 291 9.63 38.92 6.72
N ARG A 292 9.87 38.07 7.73
CA ARG A 292 11.20 37.60 8.14
C ARG A 292 11.80 36.47 7.28
N LEU A 293 11.05 35.90 6.34
CA LEU A 293 11.48 34.74 5.54
C LEU A 293 11.43 34.99 4.03
N GLN A 294 11.44 36.25 3.60
CA GLN A 294 11.66 36.61 2.19
C GLN A 294 13.16 36.95 1.99
N PRO A 295 13.81 36.47 0.91
CA PRO A 295 15.20 36.82 0.59
C PRO A 295 15.37 38.28 0.16
#